data_AF-A0A3D2CUN5-F1
#
_entry.id   AF-A0A3D2CUN5-F1
#
_cell.length_a   1.000
_cell.length_b   1.000
_cell.length_c   1.000
_cell.angle_alpha   90.00
_cell.angle_beta   90.00
_cell.angle_gamma   90.00
#
_symmetry.space_group_name_H-M   'P 1'
#
loop_
_entity.id
_entity.type
_entity.pdbx_description
1 polymer ?
#
loop_
_entity_poly.entity_id
_entity_poly.type
_entity_poly.pdbx_seq_one_letter_code
_entity_poly.pdbx_strand_id
1 'polypeptide(L)' 'MINNDLLRRISTIFDFNDEKILAVFKLGQGVITAEQLADTFKEKDDSSYKPLLD' A
#
# COMPACT_ATOMS: atom_id res chain seq x y z
N MET A 1 14.06 2.00 -5.25
CA MET A 1 13.07 1.62 -4.23
C MET A 1 11.80 2.38 -4.54
N ILE A 2 10.65 1.70 -4.61
CA ILE A 2 9.36 2.35 -4.93
C ILE A 2 8.55 2.41 -3.62
N ASN A 3 7.67 3.41 -3.49
CA ASN A 3 6.79 3.63 -2.34
C ASN A 3 6.11 2.35 -1.83
N ASN A 4 5.80 1.40 -2.72
CA ASN A 4 5.25 0.08 -2.38
C ASN A 4 6.14 -0.73 -1.41
N ASP A 5 7.47 -0.69 -1.58
CA ASP A 5 8.40 -1.40 -0.70
C ASP A 5 8.42 -0.78 0.69
N LEU A 6 8.32 0.56 0.76
CA LEU A 6 8.22 1.30 2.00
C LEU A 6 6.91 0.96 2.72
N LEU A 7 5.78 0.96 2.01
CA LEU A 7 4.47 0.61 2.56
C LEU A 7 4.44 -0.83 3.08
N ARG A 8 5.03 -1.77 2.33
CA ARG A 8 5.16 -3.16 2.76
C ARG A 8 5.99 -3.26 4.02
N ARG A 9 7.12 -2.56 4.09
CA ARG A 9 7.98 -2.53 5.28
C ARG A 9 7.25 -1.94 6.48
N ILE A 10 6.55 -0.81 6.32
CA ILE A 10 5.76 -0.19 7.39
C ILE A 10 4.68 -1.16 7.88
N SER A 11 3.96 -1.81 6.96
CA SER A 11 2.91 -2.77 7.32
C SER A 11 3.47 -3.97 8.08
N THR A 12 4.64 -4.47 7.69
CA THR A 12 5.33 -5.55 8.41
C THR A 12 5.87 -5.08 9.77
N ILE A 13 6.41 -3.87 9.87
CA ILE A 13 6.98 -3.33 11.13
C ILE A 13 5.88 -3.06 12.16
N PHE A 14 4.75 -2.53 11.73
CA PHE A 14 3.65 -2.12 12.60
C PHE A 14 2.54 -3.18 12.72
N ASP A 15 2.70 -4.34 12.06
CA ASP A 15 1.69 -5.40 11.95
C ASP A 15 0.31 -4.80 11.54
N PHE A 16 0.36 -3.93 10.52
CA PHE A 16 -0.84 -3.28 10.01
C PHE A 16 -1.54 -4.18 8.99
N ASN A 17 -2.79 -4.50 9.29
CA ASN A 17 -3.71 -5.12 8.35
C ASN A 17 -4.22 -4.09 7.32
N ASP A 18 -4.72 -4.55 6.18
CA ASP A 18 -5.21 -3.69 5.08
C ASP A 18 -6.19 -2.62 5.57
N GLU A 19 -7.10 -2.99 6.48
CA GLU A 19 -8.07 -2.07 7.08
C GLU A 19 -7.44 -0.95 7.90
N LYS A 20 -6.39 -1.26 8.67
CA LYS A 20 -5.66 -0.27 9.47
C LYS A 20 -4.88 0.67 8.55
N ILE A 21 -4.25 0.13 7.51
CA ILE A 21 -3.54 0.95 6.54
C ILE A 21 -4.53 1.89 5.85
N LEU A 22 -5.71 1.40 5.44
CA LEU A 22 -6.77 2.23 4.88
C LEU A 22 -7.20 3.35 5.82
N ALA A 23 -7.34 3.05 7.12
CA ALA A 23 -7.71 4.03 8.13
C ALA A 23 -6.63 5.11 8.31
N VAL A 24 -5.34 4.73 8.31
CA VAL A 24 -4.20 5.67 8.38
C VAL A 24 -4.13 6.54 7.13
N PHE A 25 -4.32 5.96 5.94
CA PHE A 25 -4.36 6.69 4.68
C PHE A 25 -5.52 7.70 4.66
N LYS A 26 -6.73 7.29 5.10
CA LYS A 26 -7.87 8.19 5.28
C LYS A 26 -7.57 9.37 6.21
N LEU A 27 -6.81 9.14 7.29
CA LEU A 27 -6.39 10.20 8.21
C LEU A 27 -5.39 11.17 7.57
N GLY A 28 -4.53 10.68 6.67
CA GLY A 28 -3.53 11.46 5.95
C GLY A 28 -4.02 12.14 4.67
N GLN A 29 -5.33 12.22 4.43
CA GLN A 29 -5.95 12.67 3.16
C GLN A 29 -5.62 11.84 1.91
N GLY A 30 -4.86 10.74 2.04
CA GLY A 30 -4.63 9.79 0.96
C GLY A 30 -5.80 8.83 0.83
N VAL A 31 -6.56 8.89 -0.25
CA VAL A 31 -7.64 7.92 -0.50
C VAL A 31 -7.05 6.73 -1.25
N ILE A 32 -6.67 5.68 -0.52
CA ILE A 32 -6.30 4.38 -1.10
C ILE A 32 -7.40 3.36 -0.84
N THR A 33 -7.73 2.52 -1.83
CA THR A 33 -8.66 1.39 -1.69
C THR A 33 -7.91 0.09 -1.37
N ALA A 34 -8.60 -0.87 -0.77
CA ALA A 34 -8.01 -2.18 -0.47
C ALA A 34 -7.50 -2.88 -1.76
N GLU A 35 -8.19 -2.67 -2.88
CA GLU A 35 -7.76 -3.16 -4.19
C GLU A 35 -6.46 -2.49 -4.66
N GLN A 36 -6.33 -1.17 -4.53
CA GLN A 36 -5.09 -0.47 -4.84
C GLN A 36 -3.95 -0.88 -3.92
N LEU A 37 -4.25 -1.10 -2.63
CA LEU A 37 -3.28 -1.58 -1.67
C LEU A 37 -2.81 -2.99 -2.07
N ALA A 38 -3.72 -3.92 -2.38
CA ALA A 38 -3.36 -5.24 -2.89
C ALA A 38 -2.51 -5.15 -4.18
N ASP A 39 -2.89 -4.31 -5.15
CA ASP A 39 -2.11 -4.04 -6.38
C ASP A 39 -0.73 -3.45 -6.08
N THR A 40 -0.61 -2.68 -5.00
CA THR A 40 0.65 -2.09 -4.55
C THR A 40 1.58 -3.16 -3.96
N PHE A 41 1.02 -4.15 -3.25
CA PHE A 41 1.81 -5.24 -2.67
C PHE A 41 2.21 -6.33 -3.67
N LYS A 42 1.67 -6.31 -4.90
CA LYS A 42 2.06 -7.22 -5.98
C LYS A 42 3.51 -7.01 -6.41
N GLU A 43 4.09 -8.05 -7.00
CA GLU A 43 5.42 -7.96 -7.60
C GLU A 43 5.38 -7.11 -8.87
N LYS A 44 6.52 -6.50 -9.19
CA LYS A 44 6.66 -5.60 -10.35
C LYS A 44 6.42 -6.27 -11.71
N ASP A 45 6.51 -7.60 -11.74
CA ASP A 45 6.29 -8.43 -12.92
C ASP A 45 4.79 -8.73 -13.14
N ASP A 46 3.95 -8.42 -12.15
CA ASP A 46 2.52 -8.63 -12.26
C ASP A 46 1.88 -7.55 -13.13
N SER A 47 1.03 -7.94 -14.09
CA SER A 47 0.34 -6.99 -14.98
C SER A 47 -0.62 -6.05 -14.24
N SER A 48 -0.98 -6.39 -13.00
CA SER A 48 -1.76 -5.54 -12.10
C SER A 48 -0.89 -4.76 -11.12
N TYR A 49 0.43 -4.70 -11.29
CA TYR A 49 1.27 -3.88 -10.42
C TYR A 49 0.98 -2.40 -10.64
N LYS A 50 0.48 -1.72 -9.59
CA LYS A 50 0.35 -0.26 -9.60
C LYS A 50 1.35 0.36 -8.63
N PRO A 51 2.30 1.18 -9.14
CA PRO A 51 3.15 1.96 -8.25
C PRO A 51 2.29 3.04 -7.58
N LEU A 52 2.45 3.19 -6.26
CA LEU A 52 1.99 4.39 -5.55
C LEU A 52 2.81 5.59 -6.03
N LEU A 53 2.24 6.34 -6.97
CA LEU A 53 2.70 7.66 -7.40
C LEU A 53 1.95 8.70 -6.55
N ASP A 54 2.53 9.03 -5.40
CA ASP A 54 2.19 10.22 -4.61
C ASP A 54 3.49 11.01 -4.42
#